data_AF-A0A3D5VDS4-F1
#
_entry.id   AF-A0A3D5VDS4-F1
#
_cell.length_a   1.000
_cell.length_b   1.000
_cell.length_c   1.000
_cell.angle_alpha   90.00
_cell.angle_beta   90.00
_cell.angle_gamma   90.00
#
_symmetry.space_group_name_H-M   'P 1'
#
loop_
_entity.id
_entity.type
_entity.pdbx_description
1 polymer ?
#
loop_
_entity_poly.entity_id
_entity_poly.type
_entity_poly.pdbx_seq_one_letter_code
_entity_poly.pdbx_strand_id
1 'polypeptide(L)' 'VVFYEVWYPGIMVAGEGTFIDEIITLAGGKNMAWGIPRWGSIQEEEILSRNPDFIF' A
#
# COMPACT_ATOMS: atom_id res chain seq x y z
N VAL A 1 -4.01 1.85 -9.19
CA VAL A 1 -3.74 1.31 -7.85
C VAL A 1 -2.27 1.55 -7.54
N VAL A 2 -1.97 2.12 -6.37
CA VAL A 2 -0.64 2.59 -5.99
C VAL A 2 -0.11 1.74 -4.85
N PHE A 3 1.05 1.12 -5.03
CA PHE A 3 1.81 0.47 -3.98
C PHE A 3 2.82 1.44 -3.39
N TYR A 4 2.85 1.55 -2.06
CA TYR A 4 3.86 2.32 -1.34
C TYR A 4 4.51 1.40 -0.32
N GLU A 5 5.76 1.00 -0.59
CA GLU A 5 6.57 0.17 0.29
C GLU A 5 7.28 1.04 1.32
N VAL A 6 7.06 0.75 2.60
CA VAL A 6 7.66 1.50 3.70
C VAL A 6 9.02 0.93 4.09
N TRP A 7 9.17 -0.40 4.01
CA TRP A 7 10.36 -1.10 4.50
C TRP A 7 10.53 -2.50 3.89
N TYR A 8 11.78 -2.94 3.75
CA TYR A 8 12.22 -4.30 3.39
C TYR A 8 13.53 -4.67 4.12
N PRO A 9 13.74 -5.95 4.55
CA PRO A 9 12.90 -7.15 4.36
C PRO A 9 11.73 -7.25 5.35
N GLY A 10 10.68 -7.98 4.95
CA GLY A 10 9.40 -8.04 5.65
C GLY A 10 8.51 -6.85 5.27
N ILE A 11 7.95 -6.91 4.06
CA ILE A 11 7.32 -5.77 3.40
C ILE A 11 6.27 -5.11 4.30
N MET A 12 6.56 -3.87 4.69
CA MET A 12 5.65 -3.04 5.48
C MET A 12 4.96 -2.03 4.58
N VAL A 13 3.67 -1.81 4.79
CA VAL A 13 2.83 -0.91 4.01
C VAL A 13 2.08 0.08 4.89
N ALA A 14 1.76 1.22 4.29
CA ALA A 14 0.83 2.20 4.85
C ALA A 14 -0.59 1.89 4.38
N GLY A 15 -1.37 1.22 5.22
CA GLY A 15 -2.77 0.87 5.00
C GLY A 15 -3.74 2.00 5.35
N GLU A 16 -5.00 1.63 5.53
CA GLU A 16 -6.14 2.54 5.68
C GLU A 16 -5.99 3.47 6.90
N GLY A 17 -6.30 4.76 6.70
CA GLY A 17 -6.25 5.78 7.75
C GLY A 17 -4.83 6.20 8.17
N THR A 18 -3.82 5.89 7.35
CA THR A 18 -2.50 6.52 7.44
C THR A 18 -2.46 7.83 6.65
N PHE A 19 -1.48 8.68 6.95
CA PHE A 19 -1.24 9.87 6.16
C PHE A 19 -0.93 9.56 4.68
N ILE A 20 -0.23 8.46 4.41
CA ILE A 20 0.09 8.04 3.03
C ILE A 20 -1.19 7.62 2.29
N ASP A 21 -2.09 6.89 2.96
CA ASP A 21 -3.40 6.53 2.41
C ASP A 21 -4.24 7.76 2.02
N GLU A 22 -4.26 8.78 2.89
CA GLU A 22 -4.91 10.06 2.62
C GLU A 22 -4.29 10.77 1.40
N ILE A 23 -2.95 10.83 1.31
CA ILE A 23 -2.27 11.48 0.18
C ILE A 23 -2.50 10.75 -1.14
N ILE A 24 -2.42 9.42 -1.16
CA ILE A 24 -2.70 8.61 -2.35
C ILE A 24 -4.14 8.87 -2.83
N THR A 25 -5.08 8.90 -1.89
CA THR A 25 -6.51 9.15 -2.19
C THR A 25 -6.73 10.57 -2.71
N LEU A 26 -6.13 11.57 -2.07
CA LEU A 26 -6.21 12.99 -2.50
C LEU A 26 -5.61 13.21 -3.89
N ALA A 27 -4.58 12.45 -4.26
CA ALA A 27 -4.00 12.46 -5.60
C ALA A 27 -4.86 11.75 -6.67
N GLY A 28 -6.02 11.20 -6.30
CA GLY A 28 -6.90 10.43 -7.19
C GLY A 28 -6.47 8.97 -7.37
N GLY A 29 -5.50 8.49 -6.59
CA GLY A 29 -5.08 7.10 -6.57
C GLY A 29 -5.97 6.23 -5.68
N LYS A 30 -5.78 4.91 -5.78
CA LYS A 30 -6.30 3.92 -4.83
C LYS A 30 -5.12 3.24 -4.16
N ASN A 31 -5.01 3.36 -2.85
CA ASN A 31 -3.98 2.68 -2.06
C ASN A 31 -4.11 1.17 -2.25
N MET A 32 -3.01 0.50 -2.59
CA MET A 32 -2.97 -0.96 -2.76
C MET A 32 -3.08 -1.70 -1.43
N ALA A 33 -2.76 -1.09 -0.30
CA ALA A 33 -2.85 -1.69 1.04
C ALA A 33 -4.25 -1.64 1.68
N TRP A 34 -5.31 -1.51 0.87
CA TRP A 34 -6.70 -1.60 1.32
C TRP A 34 -6.96 -2.92 2.07
N GLY A 35 -7.77 -2.85 3.14
CA GLY A 35 -8.03 -3.94 4.08
C GLY A 35 -6.99 -4.11 5.19
N ILE A 36 -5.86 -3.39 5.15
CA ILE A 36 -4.86 -3.37 6.22
C ILE A 36 -5.06 -2.08 7.04
N PRO A 37 -5.37 -2.14 8.34
CA PRO A 37 -5.53 -0.93 9.14
C PRO A 37 -4.17 -0.33 9.52
N ARG A 38 -4.03 0.97 9.36
CA ARG A 38 -2.82 1.73 9.75
C ARG A 38 -1.54 1.17 9.11
N TRP A 39 -0.63 0.62 9.90
CA TRP A 39 0.63 0.08 9.41
C TRP A 39 0.61 -1.43 9.55
N GLY A 40 0.98 -2.14 8.50
CA GLY A 40 0.94 -3.60 8.52
C GLY A 40 1.90 -4.21 7.52
N SER A 41 1.91 -5.53 7.48
CA SER A 41 2.70 -6.32 6.54
C SER A 41 1.83 -6.89 5.44
N ILE A 42 2.40 -7.03 4.24
CA ILE A 42 1.78 -7.71 3.10
C ILE A 42 2.77 -8.71 2.51
N GLN A 43 2.29 -9.84 1.98
CA GLN A 43 3.15 -10.84 1.34
C GLN A 43 3.41 -10.50 -0.13
N GLU A 44 4.54 -10.99 -0.66
CA GLU A 44 4.94 -10.76 -2.06
C GLU A 44 3.91 -11.30 -3.06
N GLU A 45 3.36 -12.50 -2.82
CA GLU A 45 2.34 -13.09 -3.68
C GLU A 45 1.06 -12.24 -3.72
N GLU A 46 0.74 -11.59 -2.60
CA GLU A 46 -0.42 -10.72 -2.54
C GLU A 46 -0.20 -9.43 -3.34
N ILE A 47 1.00 -8.83 -3.27
CA ILE A 47 1.38 -7.69 -4.11
C ILE A 47 1.26 -8.05 -5.60
N LEU A 48 1.79 -9.21 -5.99
CA LEU A 48 1.70 -9.71 -7.37
C LEU A 48 0.23 -9.90 -7.80
N SER A 49 -0.61 -10.49 -6.94
CA SER A 49 -2.03 -10.67 -7.23
C SER A 49 -2.80 -9.36 -7.37
N ARG A 50 -2.43 -8.34 -6.58
CA ARG A 50 -3.05 -7.01 -6.58
C ARG A 50 -2.59 -6.16 -7.76
N ASN A 51 -1.49 -6.52 -8.42
CA ASN A 51 -0.97 -5.97 -9.67
C ASN A 51 -1.01 -4.42 -9.71
N PRO A 52 -0.13 -3.73 -8.96
CA PRO A 52 -0.15 -2.28 -8.89
C PRO A 52 0.26 -1.63 -10.21
N ASP A 53 -0.36 -0.48 -10.51
CA ASP A 53 -0.01 0.34 -11.67
C ASP A 53 1.26 1.18 -11.41
N PHE A 54 1.51 1.51 -10.13
CA PHE A 54 2.63 2.33 -9.67
C PHE A 54 3.22 1.75 -8.38
N ILE A 55 4.55 1.79 -8.25
CA ILE A 55 5.31 1.31 -7.09
C ILE A 55 6.21 2.45 -6.61
N PHE A 56 6.15 2.75 -5.32
CA PHE A 56 6.92 3.79 -4.62
C PHE A 56 7.57 3.23 -3.36
#